data_AF-A0A5B7AY39-F1
#
_entry.id   AF-A0A5B7AY39-F1
#
_cell.length_a   1.000
_cell.length_b   1.000
_cell.length_c   1.000
_cell.angle_alpha   90.00
_cell.angle_beta   90.00
_cell.angle_gamma   90.00
#
_symmetry.space_group_name_H-M   'P 1'
#
loop_
_entity.id
_entity.type
_entity.pdbx_description
1 polymer ?
#
loop_
_entity_poly.entity_id
_entity_poly.type
_entity_poly.pdbx_seq_one_letter_code
_entity_poly.pdbx_strand_id
1 'polypeptide(L)'
;AELSNHLPSMASSTSSSSPPKYPYPSEEVNVTDFVRIKLSLTNYYTWRHQMLGLIGSQNLAGFINGEIPAPPEKITVPDDDSSTTEERTKEIENQDYKDWERSDSLVRRWIAETMDECVFKYVHGLQTAVTAVDMWTQLESIVHTTKSGGAAYEE
;
A
#
# COMPACT_ATOMS: atom_id res chain seq x y z
N ALA A 1 -62.50 11.03 20.78
CA ALA A 1 -61.66 11.57 19.70
C ALA A 1 -60.23 11.14 19.99
N GLU A 2 -59.85 9.96 19.48
CA GLU A 2 -58.52 9.40 19.69
C GLU A 2 -57.61 9.83 18.54
N LEU A 3 -56.45 10.39 18.89
CA LEU A 3 -55.42 10.84 17.96
C LEU A 3 -54.49 9.65 17.65
N SER A 4 -54.53 9.17 16.41
CA SER A 4 -53.63 8.15 15.89
C SER A 4 -52.26 8.77 15.59
N ASN A 5 -51.23 8.37 16.35
CA ASN A 5 -49.84 8.68 16.04
C ASN A 5 -49.25 7.54 15.18
N HIS A 6 -49.07 7.80 13.89
CA HIS A 6 -48.24 6.97 13.02
C HIS A 6 -46.76 7.32 13.21
N LEU A 7 -45.96 6.37 13.69
CA LEU A 7 -44.49 6.39 13.57
C LEU A 7 -44.08 5.91 12.16
N PRO A 8 -43.16 6.58 11.45
CA PRO A 8 -42.55 6.01 10.26
C PRO A 8 -41.43 5.03 10.65
N SER A 9 -41.52 3.79 10.15
CA SER A 9 -40.47 2.78 10.22
C SER A 9 -39.31 3.18 9.30
N MET A 10 -38.20 3.62 9.88
CA MET A 10 -36.96 3.86 9.16
C MET A 10 -36.26 2.51 8.95
N ALA A 11 -36.52 1.87 7.81
CA ALA A 11 -35.72 0.74 7.37
C ALA A 11 -34.33 1.28 6.99
N SER A 12 -33.33 1.04 7.83
CA SER A 12 -31.93 1.23 7.48
C SER A 12 -31.59 0.24 6.36
N SER A 13 -31.52 0.75 5.14
CA SER A 13 -30.95 0.02 4.01
C SER A 13 -29.46 -0.17 4.26
N THR A 14 -29.08 -1.25 4.92
CA THR A 14 -27.69 -1.71 4.92
C THR A 14 -27.39 -2.25 3.52
N SER A 15 -26.80 -1.41 2.67
CA SER A 15 -26.16 -1.85 1.43
C SER A 15 -25.08 -2.86 1.79
N SER A 16 -25.27 -4.12 1.42
CA SER A 16 -24.25 -5.17 1.52
C SER A 16 -23.17 -4.89 0.48
N SER A 17 -22.24 -3.98 0.78
CA SER A 17 -21.02 -3.84 -0.02
C SER A 17 -20.10 -5.02 0.33
N SER A 18 -19.69 -5.78 -0.67
CA SER A 18 -18.55 -6.69 -0.51
C SER A 18 -17.37 -5.92 0.07
N PRO A 19 -16.56 -6.54 0.95
CA PRO A 19 -15.37 -5.89 1.48
C PRO A 19 -14.46 -5.45 0.33
N PRO A 20 -13.79 -4.29 0.45
CA PRO A 20 -12.85 -3.83 -0.57
C PRO A 20 -11.75 -4.87 -0.75
N LYS A 21 -11.38 -5.12 -2.01
CA LYS A 21 -10.37 -6.13 -2.36
C LYS A 21 -8.98 -5.80 -1.81
N TYR A 22 -8.65 -4.51 -1.78
CA TYR A 22 -7.40 -4.00 -1.22
C TYR A 22 -7.70 -3.21 0.06
N PRO A 23 -7.01 -3.51 1.18
CA PRO A 23 -7.21 -2.77 2.42
C PRO A 23 -6.84 -1.29 2.25
N TYR A 24 -7.70 -0.40 2.74
CA TYR A 24 -7.40 1.02 2.86
C TYR A 24 -8.06 1.55 4.13
N PRO A 25 -7.35 2.29 5.00
CA PRO A 25 -7.91 2.81 6.23
C PRO A 25 -9.12 3.72 5.96
N SER A 26 -10.19 3.56 6.73
CA SER A 26 -11.37 4.43 6.63
C SER A 26 -11.14 5.82 7.22
N GLU A 27 -10.19 5.93 8.14
CA GLU A 27 -9.78 7.18 8.80
C GLU A 27 -8.33 7.52 8.43
N GLU A 28 -7.98 8.81 8.52
CA GLU A 28 -6.59 9.24 8.32
C GLU A 28 -5.68 8.66 9.42
N VAL A 29 -4.69 7.88 8.99
CA VAL A 29 -3.68 7.31 9.88
C VAL A 29 -2.46 8.22 9.89
N ASN A 30 -2.18 8.83 11.03
CA ASN A 30 -0.96 9.59 11.24
C ASN A 30 0.22 8.66 11.55
N VAL A 31 1.19 8.62 10.64
CA VAL A 31 2.37 7.75 10.75
C VAL A 31 3.16 7.97 12.04
N THR A 32 3.17 9.20 12.56
CA THR A 32 3.97 9.58 13.73
C THR A 32 3.44 9.03 15.05
N ASP A 33 2.17 8.62 15.09
CA ASP A 33 1.57 7.98 16.26
C ASP A 33 2.12 6.56 16.47
N PHE A 34 2.55 5.91 15.38
CA PHE A 34 3.04 4.53 15.37
C PHE A 34 4.56 4.44 15.22
N VAL A 35 5.14 5.30 14.39
CA VAL A 35 6.56 5.31 14.07
C VAL A 35 7.19 6.60 14.61
N ARG A 36 7.81 6.49 15.79
CA ARG A 36 8.34 7.62 16.57
C ARG A 36 9.77 7.99 16.22
N ILE A 37 10.41 7.24 15.34
CA ILE A 37 11.79 7.48 14.91
C ILE A 37 11.86 7.65 13.40
N LYS A 38 12.77 8.49 12.93
CA LYS A 38 13.17 8.51 11.53
C LYS A 38 14.21 7.42 11.27
N LEU A 39 14.03 6.68 10.19
CA LEU A 39 14.96 5.67 9.72
C LEU A 39 16.31 6.31 9.42
N SER A 40 17.35 5.75 10.03
CA SER A 40 18.75 6.02 9.77
C SER A 40 19.50 4.71 9.56
N LEU A 41 20.76 4.78 9.12
CA LEU A 41 21.61 3.61 8.91
C LEU A 41 21.92 2.83 10.20
N THR A 42 21.68 3.42 11.39
CA THR A 42 22.01 2.82 12.69
C THR A 42 20.81 2.30 13.46
N ASN A 43 19.59 2.66 13.08
CA ASN A 43 18.37 2.33 13.82
C ASN A 43 17.37 1.45 13.04
N TYR A 44 17.81 0.87 11.93
CA TYR A 44 16.96 0.11 11.00
C TYR A 44 16.04 -0.90 11.69
N TYR A 45 16.55 -1.74 12.60
CA TYR A 45 15.73 -2.77 13.25
C TYR A 45 14.60 -2.20 14.10
N THR A 46 14.86 -1.11 14.84
CA THR A 46 13.84 -0.43 15.64
C THR A 46 12.79 0.21 14.73
N TRP A 47 13.23 0.85 13.64
CA TRP A 47 12.32 1.47 12.69
C TRP A 47 11.45 0.41 12.02
N ARG A 48 12.06 -0.69 11.56
CA ARG A 48 11.40 -1.82 10.93
C ARG A 48 10.31 -2.40 11.84
N HIS A 49 10.61 -2.58 13.12
CA HIS A 49 9.64 -3.09 14.08
C HIS A 49 8.40 -2.18 14.21
N GLN A 50 8.61 -0.86 14.35
CA GLN A 50 7.51 0.10 14.46
C GLN A 50 6.69 0.18 13.15
N MET A 51 7.38 0.20 12.01
CA MET A 51 6.75 0.25 10.70
C MET A 51 5.91 -1.00 10.40
N LEU A 52 6.41 -2.19 10.76
CA LEU A 52 5.63 -3.44 10.67
C LEU A 52 4.39 -3.40 11.58
N GLY A 53 4.49 -2.80 12.76
CA GLY A 53 3.35 -2.61 13.65
C GLY A 53 2.25 -1.74 13.02
N LEU A 54 2.64 -0.62 12.40
CA LEU A 54 1.73 0.25 11.65
C LEU A 54 1.08 -0.49 10.48
N ILE A 55 1.89 -1.01 9.55
CA ILE A 55 1.42 -1.66 8.32
C ILE A 55 0.53 -2.88 8.65
N GLY A 56 0.93 -3.68 9.64
CA GLY A 56 0.18 -4.83 10.12
C GLY A 56 -1.17 -4.45 10.74
N SER A 57 -1.23 -3.35 11.49
CA SER A 57 -2.50 -2.89 12.10
C SER A 57 -3.56 -2.47 11.07
N GLN A 58 -3.14 -2.17 9.84
CA GLN A 58 -3.99 -1.77 8.73
C GLN A 58 -4.20 -2.89 7.69
N ASN A 59 -3.74 -4.12 8.00
CA ASN A 59 -3.77 -5.27 7.08
C ASN A 59 -3.02 -5.05 5.76
N LEU A 60 -2.00 -4.17 5.75
CA LEU A 60 -1.27 -3.78 4.54
C LEU A 60 0.05 -4.55 4.34
N ALA A 61 0.35 -5.55 5.18
CA ALA A 61 1.62 -6.29 5.13
C ALA A 61 1.86 -6.99 3.78
N GLY A 62 0.78 -7.38 3.10
CA GLY A 62 0.81 -7.98 1.76
C GLY A 62 1.52 -7.14 0.69
N PHE A 63 1.56 -5.81 0.87
CA PHE A 63 2.19 -4.88 -0.07
C PHE A 63 3.71 -4.79 0.09
N ILE A 64 4.27 -5.19 1.24
CA ILE A 64 5.72 -5.15 1.49
C ILE A 64 6.37 -6.53 1.40
N ASN A 65 5.61 -7.61 1.53
CA ASN A 65 6.10 -8.99 1.42
C ASN A 65 5.85 -9.61 0.02
N GLY A 66 5.12 -8.91 -0.86
CA GLY A 66 4.81 -9.37 -2.21
C GLY A 66 3.62 -10.34 -2.32
N GLU A 67 2.87 -10.59 -1.25
CA GLU A 67 1.66 -11.43 -1.30
C GLU A 67 0.52 -10.79 -2.09
N ILE A 68 0.53 -9.46 -2.25
CA ILE A 68 -0.46 -8.69 -3.02
C ILE A 68 0.23 -8.06 -4.24
N PRO A 69 0.40 -8.81 -5.35
CA PRO A 69 1.03 -8.29 -6.56
C PRO A 69 0.13 -7.26 -7.28
N ALA A 70 0.77 -6.34 -8.01
CA ALA A 70 0.05 -5.39 -8.86
C ALA A 70 -0.76 -6.12 -9.94
N PRO A 71 -2.06 -5.84 -10.09
CA PRO A 71 -2.83 -6.34 -11.22
C PRO A 71 -2.44 -5.59 -12.51
N PRO A 72 -2.87 -6.06 -13.70
CA PRO A 72 -2.60 -5.36 -14.95
C PRO A 72 -3.21 -3.95 -14.96
N GLU A 73 -2.49 -2.94 -15.45
CA GLU A 73 -3.00 -1.55 -15.53
C GLU A 73 -4.18 -1.42 -16.51
N LYS A 74 -4.19 -2.24 -17.56
CA LYS A 74 -5.24 -2.31 -18.57
C LYS A 74 -5.74 -3.75 -18.73
N ILE A 75 -7.03 -3.89 -19.03
CA ILE A 75 -7.66 -5.17 -19.30
C ILE A 75 -8.39 -5.14 -20.64
N THR A 76 -8.46 -6.28 -21.30
CA THR A 76 -9.17 -6.47 -22.56
C THR A 76 -10.58 -6.97 -22.27
N VAL A 77 -11.60 -6.28 -22.79
CA VAL A 77 -13.02 -6.65 -22.62
C VAL A 77 -13.70 -6.80 -23.98
N PRO A 78 -14.78 -7.61 -24.07
CA PRO A 78 -15.59 -7.69 -25.29
C PRO A 78 -16.16 -6.32 -25.68
N ASP A 79 -16.21 -6.06 -26.99
CA ASP A 79 -16.77 -4.84 -27.53
C ASP A 79 -18.21 -5.07 -28.00
N ASP A 80 -19.16 -4.89 -27.07
CA ASP A 80 -20.60 -5.11 -27.28
C ASP A 80 -21.27 -4.14 -28.28
N ASP A 81 -20.55 -3.13 -28.81
CA ASP A 81 -21.07 -2.15 -29.78
C ASP A 81 -20.96 -2.64 -31.25
N SER A 82 -20.47 -3.86 -31.47
CA SER A 82 -20.35 -4.47 -32.80
C SER A 82 -21.66 -5.13 -33.24
N SER A 83 -22.33 -4.55 -34.24
CA SER A 83 -23.41 -5.21 -35.00
C SER A 83 -22.90 -6.28 -35.98
N THR A 84 -21.62 -6.65 -35.92
CA THR A 84 -20.96 -7.60 -36.82
C THR A 84 -20.54 -8.87 -36.09
N THR A 85 -20.61 -10.02 -36.78
CA THR A 85 -20.31 -11.37 -36.28
C THR A 85 -18.85 -11.61 -35.86
N GLU A 86 -17.99 -10.61 -35.94
CA GLU A 86 -16.59 -10.71 -35.53
C GLU A 86 -16.43 -10.35 -34.05
N GLU A 87 -15.78 -11.24 -33.27
CA GLU A 87 -15.40 -10.97 -31.88
C GLU A 87 -14.36 -9.84 -31.84
N ARG A 88 -14.81 -8.63 -31.53
CA ARG A 88 -13.95 -7.48 -31.31
C ARG A 88 -13.76 -7.27 -29.81
N THR A 89 -12.54 -6.93 -29.42
CA THR A 89 -12.20 -6.59 -28.03
C THR A 89 -11.64 -5.18 -27.95
N LYS A 90 -11.84 -4.52 -26.81
CA LYS A 90 -11.24 -3.21 -26.50
C LYS A 90 -10.42 -3.26 -25.22
N GLU A 91 -9.37 -2.46 -25.16
CA GLU A 91 -8.62 -2.23 -23.93
C GLU A 91 -9.28 -1.12 -23.11
N ILE A 92 -9.47 -1.38 -21.81
CA ILE A 92 -9.96 -0.41 -20.85
C ILE A 92 -9.02 -0.34 -19.64
N GLU A 93 -9.08 0.76 -18.89
CA GLU A 93 -8.36 0.89 -17.62
C GLU A 93 -8.87 -0.12 -16.59
N ASN A 94 -7.94 -0.69 -15.81
CA ASN A 94 -8.30 -1.62 -14.76
C ASN A 94 -8.56 -0.87 -13.45
N GLN A 95 -9.82 -0.86 -13.00
CA GLN A 95 -10.17 -0.28 -11.69
C GLN A 95 -9.45 -0.99 -10.54
N ASP A 96 -9.21 -2.29 -10.68
CA ASP A 96 -8.47 -3.10 -9.71
C ASP A 96 -7.04 -2.58 -9.49
N TYR A 97 -6.39 -2.14 -10.57
CA TYR A 97 -5.06 -1.52 -10.50
C TYR A 97 -5.10 -0.20 -9.74
N LYS A 98 -6.10 0.65 -9.97
CA LYS A 98 -6.23 1.93 -9.25
C LYS A 98 -6.45 1.72 -7.76
N ASP A 99 -7.27 0.73 -7.39
CA ASP A 99 -7.56 0.42 -6.00
C ASP A 99 -6.33 -0.18 -5.29
N TRP A 100 -5.58 -1.04 -5.99
CA TRP A 100 -4.28 -1.55 -5.54
C TRP A 100 -3.26 -0.41 -5.37
N GLU A 101 -3.10 0.44 -6.39
CA GLU A 101 -2.14 1.54 -6.42
C GLU A 101 -2.40 2.55 -5.29
N ARG A 102 -3.66 2.80 -4.97
CA ARG A 102 -4.04 3.65 -3.83
C ARG A 102 -3.47 3.12 -2.51
N SER A 103 -3.54 1.80 -2.31
CA SER A 103 -3.11 1.13 -1.08
C SER A 103 -1.59 1.00 -1.03
N ASP A 104 -0.95 0.62 -2.15
CA ASP A 104 0.51 0.59 -2.30
C ASP A 104 1.12 1.99 -2.04
N SER A 105 0.56 3.03 -2.66
CA SER A 105 1.03 4.41 -2.52
C SER A 105 0.93 4.94 -1.08
N LEU A 106 -0.07 4.48 -0.32
CA LEU A 106 -0.20 4.81 1.09
C LEU A 106 0.98 4.24 1.89
N VAL A 107 1.32 2.97 1.67
CA VAL A 107 2.45 2.32 2.33
C VAL A 107 3.77 2.99 1.93
N ARG A 108 3.97 3.28 0.64
CA ARG A 108 5.14 4.04 0.16
C ARG A 108 5.27 5.40 0.85
N ARG A 109 4.16 6.11 1.03
CA ARG A 109 4.13 7.40 1.73
C ARG A 109 4.58 7.26 3.19
N TRP A 110 4.04 6.31 3.96
CA TRP A 110 4.47 6.09 5.35
C TRP A 110 5.95 5.75 5.47
N ILE A 111 6.46 4.91 4.57
CA ILE A 111 7.89 4.59 4.50
C ILE A 111 8.69 5.88 4.26
N ALA A 112 8.33 6.68 3.25
CA ALA A 112 9.03 7.91 2.91
C ALA A 112 8.99 8.98 4.03
N GLU A 113 7.84 9.18 4.68
CA GLU A 113 7.67 10.18 5.74
C GLU A 113 8.52 9.89 6.99
N THR A 114 8.78 8.62 7.24
CA THR A 114 9.59 8.16 8.37
C THR A 114 11.05 7.92 8.00
N MET A 115 11.48 8.32 6.80
CA MET A 115 12.87 8.23 6.39
C MET A 115 13.65 9.51 6.65
N ASP A 116 14.92 9.36 7.04
CA ASP A 116 15.89 10.45 6.96
C ASP A 116 16.43 10.61 5.54
N GLU A 117 16.73 11.85 5.13
CA GLU A 117 17.23 12.18 3.79
C GLU A 117 18.54 11.44 3.46
N CYS A 118 19.38 11.16 4.45
CA CYS A 118 20.62 10.40 4.26
C CYS A 118 20.36 8.99 3.73
N VAL A 119 19.27 8.36 4.15
CA VAL A 119 18.92 6.99 3.71
C VAL A 119 18.50 7.00 2.24
N PHE A 120 17.71 7.99 1.82
CA PHE A 120 17.29 8.14 0.43
C PHE A 120 18.48 8.33 -0.52
N LYS A 121 19.53 9.03 -0.07
CA LYS A 121 20.75 9.26 -0.85
C LYS A 121 21.66 8.02 -0.90
N TYR A 122 21.74 7.27 0.19
CA TYR A 122 22.70 6.18 0.34
C TYR A 122 22.23 4.85 -0.26
N VAL A 123 20.92 4.61 -0.29
CA VAL A 123 20.36 3.35 -0.82
C VAL A 123 20.01 3.54 -2.29
N HIS A 124 20.92 3.11 -3.18
CA HIS A 124 20.85 3.39 -4.62
C HIS A 124 19.51 3.01 -5.29
N GLY A 125 18.86 1.92 -4.89
CA GLY A 125 17.62 1.49 -5.53
C GLY A 125 16.35 2.18 -5.02
N LEU A 126 16.41 3.04 -3.99
CA LEU A 126 15.21 3.75 -3.52
C LEU A 126 14.67 4.77 -4.52
N GLN A 127 15.55 5.33 -5.36
CA GLN A 127 15.15 6.31 -6.37
C GLN A 127 14.38 5.69 -7.53
N THR A 128 14.55 4.38 -7.75
CA THR A 128 13.91 3.60 -8.82
C THR A 128 12.80 2.71 -8.30
N ALA A 129 12.57 2.67 -6.99
CA ALA A 129 11.52 1.86 -6.37
C ALA A 129 10.15 2.44 -6.74
N VAL A 130 9.32 1.64 -7.41
CA VAL A 130 8.00 2.07 -7.88
C VAL A 130 6.87 1.48 -7.03
N THR A 131 7.11 0.40 -6.29
CA THR A 131 6.15 -0.23 -5.37
C THR A 131 6.63 -0.22 -3.91
N ALA A 132 5.72 -0.47 -2.98
CA ALA A 132 6.04 -0.61 -1.55
C ALA A 132 7.00 -1.78 -1.27
N VAL A 133 6.84 -2.92 -1.97
CA VAL A 133 7.75 -4.07 -1.85
C VAL A 133 9.15 -3.73 -2.38
N ASP A 134 9.26 -2.95 -3.46
CA ASP A 134 10.56 -2.48 -3.95
C ASP A 134 11.25 -1.61 -2.90
N MET A 135 10.53 -0.61 -2.35
CA MET A 135 11.08 0.24 -1.29
C MET A 135 11.51 -0.58 -0.08
N TRP A 136 10.67 -1.51 0.37
CA TRP A 136 10.96 -2.36 1.51
C TRP A 136 12.21 -3.23 1.30
N THR A 137 12.30 -3.89 0.15
CA THR A 137 13.44 -4.76 -0.23
C THR A 137 14.73 -3.95 -0.31
N GLN A 138 14.68 -2.75 -0.88
CA GLN A 138 15.84 -1.87 -0.95
C GLN A 138 16.30 -1.42 0.44
N LEU A 139 15.39 -1.16 1.38
CA LEU A 139 15.75 -0.84 2.77
C LEU A 139 16.33 -2.04 3.52
N GLU A 140 15.85 -3.25 3.26
CA GLU A 140 16.43 -4.48 3.84
C GLU A 140 17.92 -4.66 3.44
N SER A 141 18.32 -4.16 2.26
CA SER A 141 19.74 -4.18 1.84
C SER A 141 20.69 -3.39 2.76
N ILE A 142 20.19 -2.39 3.52
CA ILE A 142 21.01 -1.60 4.48
C ILE A 142 21.73 -2.53 5.48
N VAL A 143 21.05 -3.59 5.91
CA VAL A 143 21.56 -4.57 6.88
C VAL A 143 22.70 -5.40 6.30
N HIS A 144 22.68 -5.66 5.00
CA HIS A 144 23.69 -6.45 4.32
C HIS A 144 24.94 -5.62 3.98
N THR A 145 24.76 -4.35 3.60
CA THR A 145 25.85 -3.44 3.26
C THR A 145 26.69 -3.07 4.50
N THR A 146 26.06 -2.83 5.65
CA THR A 146 26.77 -2.49 6.89
C THR A 146 27.63 -3.63 7.45
N LYS A 147 27.25 -4.89 7.21
CA LYS A 147 28.06 -6.05 7.63
C LYS A 147 29.30 -6.28 6.76
N SER A 148 29.28 -5.87 5.49
CA SER A 148 30.41 -6.07 4.57
C SER A 148 31.50 -4.99 4.69
N GLY A 149 31.18 -3.81 5.23
CA GLY A 149 32.12 -2.69 5.32
C GLY A 149 33.05 -2.71 6.55
N GLY A 150 32.79 -3.57 7.54
CA GLY A 150 33.51 -3.59 8.83
C GLY A 150 34.76 -4.48 8.88
N ALA A 151 35.24 -5.03 7.76
CA ALA A 151 36.36 -5.97 7.73
C ALA A 151 37.65 -5.42 7.09
N ALA A 152 37.74 -4.11 6.82
CA ALA A 152 38.84 -3.56 6.00
C ALA A 152 39.81 -2.60 6.74
N TYR A 153 39.81 -2.60 8.08
CA TYR A 153 40.75 -1.77 8.84
C TYR A 153 41.10 -2.42 10.18
N GLU A 154 41.81 -3.54 10.11
CA GLU A 154 42.75 -4.03 11.13
C GLU A 154 43.78 -4.93 10.42
N GLU A 155 44.82 -4.32 9.85
CA GLU A 155 46.22 -4.79 9.89
C GLU A 155 47.18 -3.67 9.46
#